data_AF-A0A5R8YLA4-F1
#
_entry.id   AF-A0A5R8YLA4-F1
#
_cell.length_a   1.000
_cell.length_b   1.000
_cell.length_c   1.000
_cell.angle_alpha   90.00
_cell.angle_beta   90.00
_cell.angle_gamma   90.00
#
_symmetry.space_group_name_H-M   'P 1'
#
loop_
_entity.id
_entity.type
_entity.pdbx_description
1 polymer ?
#
loop_
_entity_poly.entity_id
_entity_poly.type
_entity_poly.pdbx_seq_one_letter_code
_entity_poly.pdbx_strand_id
1 'polypeptide(L)'
;MNDLTELKRFVVAHAISQNLPADHYGALLDRITADAGDEPGSWPYEWIRAGDEWDAAGETALACQYYTMGRFPYVDGPGRKRALARCLDAFDRWRSGVPGLEPVVVDVDGVPVRVWAAGLSAEEPRPLLVMTGGIVSPKEQWGPVLPQIAAFGMAGVVADLPGVGESPLRYGPDAWRLFPAILDALEGRAEVRETYLLALSFSGHAAITAALRDPRVRGVVANGPPVHDFFTDAAWQARVPKVTRDTLAHLAGVPPEAVFAHVRDWALDDADLRALTVPLAAVTAKRDEIIPPGDTERLKRSVRDLRLMEHDDVHGAPSHLAETRVWSLLAVQRMRPGADPEVTASLAAALEAARAGAAA
;
A
#
# COMPACT_ATOMS: atom_id res chain seq x y z
N MET A 1 18.60 11.45 -9.28
CA MET A 1 18.95 10.14 -9.86
C MET A 1 19.05 9.14 -8.72
N ASN A 2 18.32 8.04 -8.85
CA ASN A 2 18.30 6.94 -7.90
C ASN A 2 19.54 6.08 -8.10
N ASP A 3 19.89 5.31 -7.07
CA ASP A 3 20.88 4.24 -7.22
C ASP A 3 20.23 3.08 -7.98
N LEU A 4 20.73 2.76 -9.17
CA LEU A 4 20.12 1.73 -10.02
C LEU A 4 20.19 0.34 -9.38
N THR A 5 21.27 0.00 -8.68
CA THR A 5 21.40 -1.30 -8.00
C THR A 5 20.37 -1.41 -6.88
N GLU A 6 20.18 -0.32 -6.13
CA GLU A 6 19.14 -0.23 -5.11
C GLU A 6 17.75 -0.37 -5.73
N LEU A 7 17.44 0.35 -6.81
CA LEU A 7 16.15 0.25 -7.50
C LEU A 7 15.84 -1.18 -7.97
N LYS A 8 16.81 -1.85 -8.60
CA LYS A 8 16.66 -3.24 -9.06
C LYS A 8 16.38 -4.18 -7.88
N ARG A 9 16.98 -3.95 -6.71
CA ARG A 9 16.70 -4.74 -5.50
C ARG A 9 15.28 -4.52 -4.99
N PHE A 10 14.83 -3.27 -4.88
CA PHE A 10 13.52 -2.95 -4.29
C PHE A 10 12.33 -3.27 -5.19
N VAL A 11 12.49 -3.14 -6.52
CA VAL A 11 11.40 -3.48 -7.44
C VAL A 11 11.08 -4.97 -7.42
N VAL A 12 12.04 -5.84 -7.10
CA VAL A 12 11.81 -7.30 -7.04
C VAL A 12 10.76 -7.64 -5.98
N ALA A 13 10.80 -7.02 -4.79
CA ALA A 13 9.76 -7.23 -3.78
C ALA A 13 8.37 -6.83 -4.29
N HIS A 14 8.29 -5.74 -5.08
CA HIS A 14 7.04 -5.28 -5.70
C HIS A 14 6.58 -6.23 -6.81
N ALA A 15 7.49 -6.67 -7.68
CA ALA A 15 7.22 -7.63 -8.74
C ALA A 15 6.69 -8.97 -8.19
N ILE A 16 7.29 -9.48 -7.11
CA ILE A 16 6.81 -10.68 -6.40
C ILE A 16 5.42 -10.43 -5.81
N SER A 17 5.18 -9.27 -5.17
CA SER A 17 3.86 -8.93 -4.61
C SER A 17 2.74 -8.90 -5.66
N GLN A 18 3.10 -8.60 -6.91
CA GLN A 18 2.18 -8.54 -8.04
C GLN A 18 2.16 -9.82 -8.87
N ASN A 19 2.85 -10.87 -8.42
CA ASN A 19 2.95 -12.15 -9.11
C ASN A 19 3.44 -12.01 -10.56
N LEU A 20 4.39 -11.09 -10.80
CA LEU A 20 5.00 -10.93 -12.12
C LEU A 20 5.87 -12.14 -12.47
N PRO A 21 5.91 -12.59 -13.74
CA PRO A 21 6.76 -13.72 -14.14
C PRO A 21 8.25 -13.44 -13.91
N ALA A 22 8.89 -14.24 -13.06
CA ALA A 22 10.27 -14.04 -12.62
C ALA A 22 11.28 -14.03 -13.76
N ASP A 23 11.16 -14.98 -14.70
CA ASP A 23 12.04 -15.05 -15.86
C ASP A 23 11.92 -13.80 -16.74
N HIS A 24 10.72 -13.24 -16.83
CA HIS A 24 10.45 -12.08 -17.66
C HIS A 24 11.02 -10.80 -17.04
N TYR A 25 10.71 -10.51 -15.76
CA TYR A 25 11.26 -9.32 -15.13
C TYR A 25 12.76 -9.45 -14.83
N GLY A 26 13.29 -10.66 -14.59
CA GLY A 26 14.73 -10.88 -14.41
C GLY A 26 15.53 -10.47 -15.64
N ALA A 27 15.16 -11.01 -16.82
CA ALA A 27 15.78 -10.63 -18.09
C ALA A 27 15.60 -9.14 -18.43
N LEU A 28 14.46 -8.56 -18.05
CA LEU A 28 14.21 -7.13 -18.21
C LEU A 28 15.18 -6.29 -17.37
N LEU A 29 15.38 -6.65 -16.09
CA LEU A 29 16.28 -5.93 -15.19
C LEU A 29 17.73 -5.97 -15.70
N ASP A 30 18.16 -7.05 -16.34
CA ASP A 30 19.50 -7.15 -16.93
C ASP A 30 19.73 -6.15 -18.08
N ARG A 31 18.67 -5.80 -18.81
CA ARG A 31 18.73 -4.82 -19.91
C ARG A 31 18.81 -3.36 -19.43
N ILE A 32 18.38 -3.08 -18.21
CA ILE A 32 18.34 -1.72 -17.68
C ILE A 32 19.75 -1.30 -17.24
N THR A 33 20.29 -0.27 -17.89
CA THR A 33 21.63 0.28 -17.63
C THR A 33 21.59 1.71 -17.08
N ALA A 34 20.43 2.39 -17.13
CA ALA A 34 20.25 3.74 -16.58
C ALA A 34 18.94 3.88 -15.80
N ASP A 35 18.97 4.63 -14.70
CA ASP A 35 17.78 4.97 -13.87
C ASP A 35 16.83 5.94 -14.58
N ALA A 36 17.39 6.97 -15.21
CA ALA A 36 16.64 8.06 -15.80
C ALA A 36 16.73 8.04 -17.32
N GLY A 37 15.86 8.81 -17.95
CA GLY A 37 15.80 8.95 -19.40
C GLY A 37 14.53 8.36 -19.98
N ASP A 38 14.54 8.24 -21.29
CA ASP A 38 13.38 7.79 -22.05
C ASP A 38 13.73 6.97 -23.30
N GLU A 39 14.96 6.47 -23.30
CA GLU A 39 15.61 5.80 -24.41
C GLU A 39 15.87 4.33 -24.07
N PRO A 40 16.14 3.47 -25.05
CA PRO A 40 16.54 2.07 -24.82
C PRO A 40 17.60 1.93 -23.72
N GLY A 41 17.40 0.96 -22.81
CA GLY A 41 18.25 0.74 -21.65
C GLY A 41 17.96 1.61 -20.42
N SER A 42 17.13 2.66 -20.54
CA SER A 42 16.63 3.38 -19.37
C SER A 42 15.51 2.60 -18.66
N TRP A 43 15.41 2.78 -17.35
CA TRP A 43 14.42 2.13 -16.50
C TRP A 43 12.98 2.29 -17.03
N PRO A 44 12.43 3.50 -17.16
CA PRO A 44 11.04 3.65 -17.60
C PRO A 44 10.83 3.10 -19.00
N TYR A 45 11.79 3.25 -19.92
CA TYR A 45 11.66 2.76 -21.29
C TYR A 45 11.49 1.23 -21.33
N GLU A 46 12.37 0.49 -20.65
CA GLU A 46 12.35 -0.97 -20.70
C GLU A 46 11.09 -1.54 -20.04
N TRP A 47 10.67 -0.99 -18.90
CA TRP A 47 9.42 -1.38 -18.26
C TRP A 47 8.18 -1.06 -19.11
N ILE A 48 8.17 0.09 -19.79
CA ILE A 48 7.07 0.44 -20.72
C ILE A 48 7.06 -0.51 -21.90
N ARG A 49 8.21 -0.80 -22.53
CA ARG A 49 8.30 -1.75 -23.64
C ARG A 49 7.76 -3.13 -23.24
N ALA A 50 8.14 -3.62 -22.06
CA ALA A 50 7.64 -4.87 -21.52
C ALA A 50 6.12 -4.83 -21.24
N GLY A 51 5.60 -3.71 -20.72
CA GLY A 51 4.16 -3.52 -20.55
C GLY A 51 3.40 -3.48 -21.88
N ASP A 52 3.97 -2.83 -22.90
CA ASP A 52 3.38 -2.74 -24.25
C ASP A 52 3.26 -4.13 -24.90
N GLU A 53 4.23 -5.01 -24.65
CA GLU A 53 4.20 -6.41 -25.11
C GLU A 53 3.04 -7.20 -24.47
N TRP A 54 2.84 -7.06 -23.16
CA TRP A 54 1.71 -7.69 -22.46
C TRP A 54 0.37 -7.11 -22.89
N ASP A 55 0.31 -5.80 -23.10
CA ASP A 55 -0.93 -5.12 -23.51
C ASP A 55 -1.34 -5.52 -24.93
N ALA A 56 -0.38 -5.62 -25.84
CA ALA A 56 -0.60 -6.12 -27.20
C ALA A 56 -1.05 -7.60 -27.22
N ALA A 57 -0.67 -8.38 -26.21
CA ALA A 57 -1.13 -9.76 -26.02
C ALA A 57 -2.52 -9.86 -25.36
N GLY A 58 -3.15 -8.74 -24.99
CA GLY A 58 -4.45 -8.70 -24.31
C GLY A 58 -4.39 -8.85 -22.79
N GLU A 59 -3.20 -8.93 -22.21
CA GLU A 59 -2.97 -9.06 -20.77
C GLU A 59 -2.92 -7.67 -20.10
N THR A 60 -3.97 -6.87 -20.28
CA THR A 60 -3.99 -5.45 -19.88
C THR A 60 -3.77 -5.22 -18.38
N ALA A 61 -4.28 -6.09 -17.51
CA ALA A 61 -4.01 -6.00 -16.07
C ALA A 61 -2.54 -6.21 -15.74
N LEU A 62 -1.89 -7.17 -16.42
CA LEU A 62 -0.48 -7.45 -16.26
C LEU A 62 0.36 -6.29 -16.80
N ALA A 63 0.03 -5.77 -17.98
CA ALA A 63 0.66 -4.58 -18.55
C ALA A 63 0.65 -3.40 -17.57
N CYS A 64 -0.48 -3.15 -16.91
CA CYS A 64 -0.61 -2.14 -15.86
C CYS A 64 0.43 -2.30 -14.73
N GLN A 65 0.70 -3.53 -14.29
CA GLN A 65 1.71 -3.80 -13.28
C GLN A 65 3.14 -3.54 -13.79
N TYR A 66 3.45 -3.84 -15.05
CA TYR A 66 4.74 -3.49 -15.66
C TYR A 66 4.92 -1.97 -15.77
N TYR A 67 3.88 -1.24 -16.18
CA TYR A 67 3.90 0.22 -16.20
C TYR A 67 4.07 0.83 -14.80
N THR A 68 3.47 0.21 -13.77
CA THR A 68 3.68 0.56 -12.36
C THR A 68 5.15 0.47 -11.97
N MET A 69 5.83 -0.62 -12.36
CA MET A 69 7.29 -0.75 -12.15
C MET A 69 8.08 0.29 -12.94
N GLY A 70 7.64 0.67 -14.15
CA GLY A 70 8.27 1.75 -14.94
C GLY A 70 8.20 3.13 -14.28
N ARG A 71 7.16 3.40 -13.49
CA ARG A 71 7.01 4.63 -12.68
C ARG A 71 7.86 4.60 -11.40
N PHE A 72 8.19 3.42 -10.88
CA PHE A 72 8.89 3.27 -9.61
C PHE A 72 10.21 4.08 -9.57
N PRO A 73 10.56 4.75 -8.46
CA PRO A 73 9.84 4.79 -7.17
C PRO A 73 8.83 5.94 -7.05
N TYR A 74 8.97 6.99 -7.85
CA TYR A 74 8.06 8.14 -7.98
C TYR A 74 8.33 8.85 -9.30
N VAL A 75 7.41 9.71 -9.76
CA VAL A 75 7.54 10.40 -11.05
C VAL A 75 8.51 11.58 -10.94
N ASP A 76 9.74 11.41 -11.45
CA ASP A 76 10.81 12.41 -11.42
C ASP A 76 11.23 12.93 -12.81
N GLY A 77 10.53 12.50 -13.87
CA GLY A 77 10.88 12.84 -15.24
C GLY A 77 9.89 12.33 -16.29
N PRO A 78 10.11 12.65 -17.57
CA PRO A 78 9.17 12.35 -18.66
C PRO A 78 8.94 10.85 -18.86
N GLY A 79 9.97 10.00 -18.76
CA GLY A 79 9.83 8.55 -18.90
C GLY A 79 8.91 7.95 -17.83
N ARG A 80 9.15 8.28 -16.56
CA ARG A 80 8.29 7.82 -15.45
C ARG A 80 6.87 8.40 -15.51
N LYS A 81 6.74 9.65 -16.00
CA LYS A 81 5.43 10.26 -16.26
C LYS A 81 4.66 9.48 -17.33
N ARG A 82 5.34 9.06 -18.41
CA ARG A 82 4.72 8.20 -19.42
C ARG A 82 4.36 6.82 -18.84
N ALA A 83 5.23 6.24 -18.02
CA ALA A 83 4.94 4.96 -17.36
C ALA A 83 3.65 5.07 -16.50
N LEU A 84 3.51 6.13 -15.69
CA LEU A 84 2.28 6.37 -14.94
C LEU A 84 1.06 6.53 -15.86
N ALA A 85 1.17 7.33 -16.92
CA ALA A 85 0.06 7.53 -17.85
C ALA A 85 -0.39 6.22 -18.51
N ARG A 86 0.55 5.35 -18.91
CA ARG A 86 0.27 4.01 -19.45
C ARG A 86 -0.37 3.10 -18.40
N CYS A 87 0.10 3.16 -17.15
CA CYS A 87 -0.49 2.43 -16.02
C CYS A 87 -1.95 2.80 -15.80
N LEU A 88 -2.25 4.10 -15.70
CA LEU A 88 -3.62 4.59 -15.48
C LEU A 88 -4.55 4.22 -16.64
N ASP A 89 -4.10 4.38 -17.89
CA ASP A 89 -4.86 3.98 -19.09
C ASP A 89 -5.17 2.48 -19.11
N ALA A 90 -4.14 1.64 -18.90
CA ALA A 90 -4.31 0.20 -18.87
C ALA A 90 -5.25 -0.24 -17.74
N PHE A 91 -5.13 0.34 -16.54
CA PHE A 91 -6.06 0.07 -15.45
C PHE A 91 -7.49 0.47 -15.80
N ASP A 92 -7.69 1.67 -16.38
CA ASP A 92 -9.02 2.16 -16.79
C ASP A 92 -9.66 1.25 -17.86
N ARG A 93 -8.87 0.75 -18.81
CA ARG A 93 -9.35 -0.24 -19.79
C ARG A 93 -9.71 -1.56 -19.13
N TRP A 94 -8.81 -2.13 -18.32
CA TRP A 94 -9.05 -3.40 -17.63
C TRP A 94 -10.30 -3.33 -16.73
N ARG A 95 -10.40 -2.32 -15.85
CA ARG A 95 -11.49 -2.19 -14.89
C ARG A 95 -12.85 -2.00 -15.57
N SER A 96 -12.90 -1.45 -16.78
CA SER A 96 -14.15 -1.32 -17.55
C SER A 96 -14.80 -2.67 -17.88
N GLY A 97 -14.01 -3.74 -17.94
CA GLY A 97 -14.48 -5.12 -18.09
C GLY A 97 -14.81 -5.84 -16.77
N VAL A 98 -14.64 -5.18 -15.62
CA VAL A 98 -14.83 -5.79 -14.30
C VAL A 98 -16.12 -5.24 -13.66
N PRO A 99 -17.19 -6.04 -13.53
CA PRO A 99 -18.46 -5.58 -12.97
C PRO A 99 -18.31 -4.99 -11.56
N GLY A 100 -18.90 -3.80 -11.37
CA GLY A 100 -18.95 -3.13 -10.07
C GLY A 100 -17.65 -2.44 -9.64
N LEU A 101 -16.57 -2.51 -10.42
CA LEU A 101 -15.34 -1.76 -10.18
C LEU A 101 -15.43 -0.36 -10.82
N GLU A 102 -15.55 0.67 -9.99
CA GLU A 102 -15.81 2.05 -10.42
C GLU A 102 -14.81 3.07 -9.84
N PRO A 103 -14.49 4.14 -10.59
CA PRO A 103 -13.78 5.29 -10.03
C PRO A 103 -14.71 6.12 -9.13
N VAL A 104 -14.20 6.60 -8.01
CA VAL A 104 -14.86 7.58 -7.15
C VAL A 104 -13.94 8.78 -6.96
N VAL A 105 -14.49 9.99 -6.98
CA VAL A 105 -13.76 11.22 -6.64
C VAL A 105 -14.14 11.63 -5.22
N VAL A 106 -13.14 11.76 -4.38
CA VAL A 106 -13.24 12.15 -2.97
C VAL A 106 -12.66 13.55 -2.82
N ASP A 107 -13.36 14.45 -2.12
CA ASP A 107 -12.82 15.76 -1.77
C ASP A 107 -12.02 15.67 -0.48
N VAL A 108 -10.71 15.92 -0.54
CA VAL A 108 -9.83 15.97 0.63
C VAL A 108 -9.39 17.41 0.83
N ASP A 109 -10.03 18.10 1.78
CA ASP A 109 -9.78 19.52 2.09
C ASP A 109 -9.83 20.44 0.84
N GLY A 110 -10.81 20.23 -0.04
CA GLY A 110 -11.02 20.99 -1.28
C GLY A 110 -10.22 20.48 -2.48
N VAL A 111 -9.48 19.37 -2.35
CA VAL A 111 -8.70 18.77 -3.43
C VAL A 111 -9.35 17.46 -3.88
N PRO A 112 -9.74 17.32 -5.17
CA PRO A 112 -10.32 16.09 -5.67
C PRO A 112 -9.25 14.99 -5.79
N VAL A 113 -9.50 13.84 -5.18
CA VAL A 113 -8.66 12.64 -5.20
C VAL A 113 -9.44 11.49 -5.79
N ARG A 114 -8.87 10.83 -6.81
CA ARG A 114 -9.47 9.65 -7.42
C ARG A 114 -9.11 8.39 -6.63
N VAL A 115 -10.11 7.58 -6.33
CA VAL A 115 -9.98 6.25 -5.71
C VAL A 115 -10.70 5.20 -6.54
N TRP A 116 -10.35 3.93 -6.35
CA TRP A 116 -11.08 2.80 -6.95
C TRP A 116 -11.97 2.15 -5.92
N ALA A 117 -13.21 1.85 -6.28
CA ALA A 117 -14.16 1.23 -5.37
C ALA A 117 -14.90 0.05 -6.01
N ALA A 118 -15.34 -0.89 -5.17
CA ALA A 118 -16.26 -1.96 -5.56
C ALA A 118 -17.18 -2.34 -4.40
N GLY A 119 -18.33 -2.94 -4.70
CA GLY A 119 -19.28 -3.40 -3.68
C GLY A 119 -20.03 -2.27 -2.97
N LEU A 120 -20.08 -1.07 -3.56
CA LEU A 120 -20.90 0.05 -3.07
C LEU A 120 -22.38 -0.23 -3.36
N SER A 121 -23.26 0.09 -2.41
CA SER A 121 -24.71 -0.06 -2.54
C SER A 121 -25.45 0.89 -1.60
N ALA A 122 -26.43 1.61 -2.13
CA ALA A 122 -27.31 2.46 -1.32
C ALA A 122 -28.46 1.68 -0.67
N GLU A 123 -28.87 0.57 -1.29
CA GLU A 123 -29.95 -0.29 -0.78
C GLU A 123 -29.45 -1.24 0.31
N GLU A 124 -28.22 -1.71 0.17
CA GLU A 124 -27.56 -2.64 1.10
C GLU A 124 -26.14 -2.15 1.45
N PRO A 125 -25.99 -1.07 2.24
CA PRO A 125 -24.67 -0.57 2.63
C PRO A 125 -23.89 -1.63 3.40
N ARG A 126 -22.66 -1.91 2.94
CA ARG A 126 -21.77 -2.93 3.52
C ARG A 126 -20.66 -2.28 4.34
N PRO A 127 -20.10 -2.97 5.36
CA PRO A 127 -18.92 -2.48 6.07
C PRO A 127 -17.78 -2.13 5.10
N LEU A 128 -17.10 -1.02 5.36
CA LEU A 128 -16.12 -0.44 4.45
C LEU A 128 -14.71 -0.98 4.77
N LEU A 129 -13.98 -1.41 3.73
CA LEU A 129 -12.55 -1.69 3.78
C LEU A 129 -11.82 -0.71 2.88
N VAL A 130 -10.96 0.13 3.47
CA VAL A 130 -10.08 1.03 2.73
C VAL A 130 -8.67 0.45 2.72
N MET A 131 -8.13 0.20 1.53
CA MET A 131 -6.79 -0.31 1.31
C MET A 131 -5.87 0.79 0.77
N THR A 132 -4.68 0.92 1.35
CA THR A 132 -3.68 1.90 0.91
C THR A 132 -2.29 1.28 0.90
N GLY A 133 -1.53 1.54 -0.17
CA GLY A 133 -0.14 1.11 -0.29
C GLY A 133 0.82 1.94 0.56
N GLY A 134 2.12 1.70 0.40
CA GLY A 134 3.18 2.55 0.94
C GLY A 134 3.54 3.73 0.02
N ILE A 135 4.65 4.40 0.34
CA ILE A 135 5.15 5.58 -0.40
C ILE A 135 5.53 5.32 -1.87
N VAL A 136 5.65 4.07 -2.29
CA VAL A 136 6.05 3.66 -3.65
C VAL A 136 4.99 2.85 -4.39
N SER A 137 3.85 2.55 -3.76
CA SER A 137 2.87 1.59 -4.27
C SER A 137 1.57 2.30 -4.67
N PRO A 138 1.35 2.61 -5.96
CA PRO A 138 0.12 3.24 -6.39
C PRO A 138 -1.08 2.30 -6.26
N LYS A 139 -2.28 2.85 -6.15
CA LYS A 139 -3.55 2.12 -5.99
C LYS A 139 -3.84 1.12 -7.13
N GLU A 140 -3.34 1.34 -8.34
CA GLU A 140 -3.48 0.39 -9.45
C GLU A 140 -2.81 -0.97 -9.17
N GLN A 141 -1.84 -0.99 -8.25
CA GLN A 141 -1.22 -2.21 -7.74
C GLN A 141 -2.22 -3.07 -6.93
N TRP A 142 -3.19 -2.43 -6.28
CA TRP A 142 -4.12 -3.10 -5.37
C TRP A 142 -5.56 -3.13 -5.89
N GLY A 143 -5.91 -2.30 -6.87
CA GLY A 143 -7.22 -2.30 -7.52
C GLY A 143 -7.77 -3.68 -7.90
N PRO A 144 -6.93 -4.65 -8.38
CA PRO A 144 -7.41 -5.99 -8.70
C PRO A 144 -7.96 -6.82 -7.53
N VAL A 145 -7.73 -6.40 -6.27
CA VAL A 145 -8.27 -7.07 -5.09
C VAL A 145 -9.72 -6.68 -4.79
N LEU A 146 -10.23 -5.58 -5.36
CA LEU A 146 -11.54 -5.02 -5.04
C LEU A 146 -12.72 -5.97 -5.29
N PRO A 147 -12.78 -6.74 -6.40
CA PRO A 147 -13.83 -7.74 -6.59
C PRO A 147 -13.83 -8.82 -5.50
N GLN A 148 -12.64 -9.22 -5.03
CA GLN A 148 -12.50 -10.20 -3.94
C GLN A 148 -13.02 -9.62 -2.61
N ILE A 149 -12.72 -8.34 -2.32
CA ILE A 149 -13.26 -7.64 -1.14
C ILE A 149 -14.79 -7.58 -1.20
N ALA A 150 -15.35 -7.24 -2.37
CA ALA A 150 -16.80 -7.21 -2.58
C ALA A 150 -17.45 -8.59 -2.36
N ALA A 151 -16.80 -9.66 -2.81
CA ALA A 151 -17.24 -11.04 -2.59
C ALA A 151 -17.19 -11.46 -1.10
N PHE A 152 -16.35 -10.82 -0.27
CA PHE A 152 -16.33 -11.02 1.18
C PHE A 152 -17.36 -10.17 1.94
N GLY A 153 -18.35 -9.63 1.23
CA GLY A 153 -19.46 -8.87 1.81
C GLY A 153 -19.03 -7.51 2.37
N MET A 154 -18.06 -6.85 1.73
CA MET A 154 -17.59 -5.51 2.10
C MET A 154 -17.70 -4.54 0.93
N ALA A 155 -17.87 -3.26 1.24
CA ALA A 155 -17.53 -2.20 0.30
C ALA A 155 -16.00 -2.03 0.32
N GLY A 156 -15.35 -2.12 -0.83
CA GLY A 156 -13.90 -1.98 -0.94
C GLY A 156 -13.52 -0.64 -1.56
N VAL A 157 -12.48 -0.01 -1.04
CA VAL A 157 -11.82 1.15 -1.63
C VAL A 157 -10.32 0.92 -1.68
N VAL A 158 -9.67 1.28 -2.76
CA VAL A 158 -8.21 1.40 -2.84
C VAL A 158 -7.85 2.84 -3.17
N ALA A 159 -6.98 3.44 -2.36
CA ALA A 159 -6.51 4.81 -2.50
C ALA A 159 -4.99 4.92 -2.49
N ASP A 160 -4.49 6.00 -3.10
CA ASP A 160 -3.08 6.39 -3.05
C ASP A 160 -2.79 7.14 -1.74
N LEU A 161 -1.63 6.87 -1.11
CA LEU A 161 -1.08 7.78 -0.10
C LEU A 161 -0.79 9.14 -0.77
N PRO A 162 -0.90 10.29 -0.06
CA PRO A 162 -0.62 11.60 -0.66
C PRO A 162 0.68 11.65 -1.47
N GLY A 163 0.60 12.16 -2.71
CA GLY A 163 1.70 12.29 -3.65
C GLY A 163 2.10 11.00 -4.40
N VAL A 164 1.52 9.85 -4.04
CA VAL A 164 1.74 8.57 -4.74
C VAL A 164 0.78 8.45 -5.93
N GLY A 165 1.20 7.77 -6.99
CA GLY A 165 0.34 7.50 -8.14
C GLY A 165 -0.16 8.79 -8.78
N GLU A 166 -1.49 8.92 -8.88
CA GLU A 166 -2.15 10.14 -9.39
C GLU A 166 -2.59 11.10 -8.28
N SER A 167 -2.26 10.82 -7.01
CA SER A 167 -2.66 11.66 -5.89
C SER A 167 -2.08 13.07 -6.00
N PRO A 168 -2.91 14.12 -6.08
CA PRO A 168 -2.45 15.50 -6.15
C PRO A 168 -2.03 16.07 -4.78
N LEU A 169 -2.26 15.34 -3.70
CA LEU A 169 -2.00 15.78 -2.34
C LEU A 169 -0.50 15.79 -2.02
N ARG A 170 -0.11 16.61 -1.03
CA ARG A 170 1.24 16.59 -0.46
C ARG A 170 1.27 15.62 0.73
N TYR A 171 2.32 14.79 0.84
CA TYR A 171 2.49 13.96 2.02
C TYR A 171 2.96 14.79 3.21
N GLY A 172 2.27 14.67 4.33
CA GLY A 172 2.44 15.53 5.49
C GLY A 172 1.81 14.92 6.74
N PRO A 173 1.88 15.61 7.90
CA PRO A 173 1.28 15.14 9.14
C PRO A 173 -0.25 15.01 9.06
N ASP A 174 -0.89 15.63 8.08
CA ASP A 174 -2.33 15.55 7.80
C ASP A 174 -2.73 14.42 6.86
N ALA A 175 -1.80 13.53 6.45
CA ALA A 175 -2.11 12.42 5.53
C ALA A 175 -3.24 11.49 6.02
N TRP A 176 -3.47 11.44 7.34
CA TRP A 176 -4.58 10.69 7.94
C TRP A 176 -5.96 11.21 7.51
N ARG A 177 -6.08 12.46 7.02
CA ARG A 177 -7.34 13.07 6.58
C ARG A 177 -7.91 12.45 5.30
N LEU A 178 -7.10 11.70 4.55
CA LEU A 178 -7.56 10.91 3.41
C LEU A 178 -8.68 9.94 3.81
N PHE A 179 -8.54 9.28 4.96
CA PHE A 179 -9.49 8.27 5.41
C PHE A 179 -10.88 8.85 5.75
N PRO A 180 -11.04 9.84 6.66
CA PRO A 180 -12.34 10.44 6.94
C PRO A 180 -12.99 11.05 5.68
N ALA A 181 -12.20 11.63 4.76
CA ALA A 181 -12.73 12.14 3.50
C ALA A 181 -13.34 11.04 2.62
N ILE A 182 -12.68 9.87 2.51
CA ILE A 182 -13.24 8.70 1.81
C ILE A 182 -14.56 8.27 2.46
N LEU A 183 -14.60 8.24 3.80
CA LEU A 183 -15.79 7.85 4.55
C LEU A 183 -16.94 8.84 4.31
N ASP A 184 -16.66 10.14 4.34
CA ASP A 184 -17.66 11.19 4.08
C ASP A 184 -18.22 11.07 2.65
N ALA A 185 -17.37 10.81 1.65
CA ALA A 185 -17.78 10.67 0.26
C ALA A 185 -18.61 9.40 -0.02
N LEU A 186 -18.53 8.40 0.85
CA LEU A 186 -19.21 7.11 0.69
C LEU A 186 -20.38 6.91 1.67
N GLU A 187 -20.70 7.92 2.47
CA GLU A 187 -21.89 7.94 3.33
C GLU A 187 -23.14 7.61 2.48
N GLY A 188 -23.95 6.67 2.94
CA GLY A 188 -25.15 6.20 2.23
C GLY A 188 -24.89 5.26 1.04
N ARG A 189 -23.64 4.92 0.72
CA ARG A 189 -23.25 3.87 -0.26
C ARG A 189 -22.42 2.73 0.36
N ALA A 190 -22.01 2.91 1.61
CA ALA A 190 -21.33 1.93 2.45
C ALA A 190 -21.72 2.18 3.93
N GLU A 191 -21.59 1.17 4.78
CA GLU A 191 -21.71 1.33 6.24
C GLU A 191 -20.39 1.87 6.78
N VAL A 192 -20.22 3.19 6.65
CA VAL A 192 -18.95 3.86 6.96
C VAL A 192 -18.66 3.88 8.46
N ARG A 193 -19.64 3.68 9.34
CA ARG A 193 -19.41 3.58 10.80
C ARG A 193 -18.80 2.23 11.20
N GLU A 194 -18.70 1.30 10.26
CA GLU A 194 -17.96 0.05 10.35
C GLU A 194 -16.82 0.00 9.32
N THR A 195 -15.89 0.96 9.43
CA THR A 195 -14.72 1.04 8.56
C THR A 195 -13.53 0.26 9.11
N TYR A 196 -12.83 -0.48 8.24
CA TYR A 196 -11.56 -1.13 8.52
C TYR A 196 -10.50 -0.61 7.56
N LEU A 197 -9.29 -0.36 8.06
CA LEU A 197 -8.18 0.16 7.26
C LEU A 197 -7.13 -0.93 7.08
N LEU A 198 -6.86 -1.32 5.83
CA LEU A 198 -5.74 -2.19 5.46
C LEU A 198 -4.64 -1.33 4.84
N ALA A 199 -3.66 -0.94 5.64
CA ALA A 199 -2.73 0.13 5.31
C ALA A 199 -1.27 -0.36 5.37
N LEU A 200 -0.64 -0.46 4.21
CA LEU A 200 0.68 -1.06 4.05
C LEU A 200 1.79 -0.01 4.23
N SER A 201 2.81 -0.36 4.99
CA SER A 201 3.99 0.46 5.25
C SER A 201 3.59 1.83 5.83
N PHE A 202 4.09 2.93 5.25
CA PHE A 202 3.83 4.30 5.70
C PHE A 202 2.35 4.71 5.79
N SER A 203 1.45 4.10 5.01
CA SER A 203 0.02 4.39 5.20
C SER A 203 -0.52 3.82 6.51
N GLY A 204 0.14 2.81 7.09
CA GLY A 204 -0.19 2.27 8.41
C GLY A 204 -0.06 3.31 9.52
N HIS A 205 0.95 4.19 9.45
CA HIS A 205 1.08 5.34 10.37
C HIS A 205 -0.11 6.29 10.26
N ALA A 206 -0.49 6.65 9.03
CA ALA A 206 -1.64 7.52 8.78
C ALA A 206 -2.97 6.85 9.19
N ALA A 207 -3.10 5.54 9.01
CA ALA A 207 -4.28 4.76 9.39
C ALA A 207 -4.42 4.64 10.92
N ILE A 208 -3.33 4.43 11.65
CA ILE A 208 -3.33 4.46 13.13
C ILE A 208 -3.75 5.86 13.60
N THR A 209 -3.19 6.92 12.99
CA THR A 209 -3.56 8.30 13.32
C THR A 209 -5.04 8.59 13.02
N ALA A 210 -5.58 8.06 11.92
CA ALA A 210 -7.00 8.19 11.60
C ALA A 210 -7.87 7.45 12.61
N ALA A 211 -7.49 6.24 13.03
CA ALA A 211 -8.23 5.47 14.03
C ALA A 211 -8.25 6.13 15.42
N LEU A 212 -7.25 6.96 15.75
CA LEU A 212 -7.25 7.78 16.97
C LEU A 212 -8.20 8.98 16.90
N ARG A 213 -8.60 9.41 15.70
CA ARG A 213 -9.30 10.67 15.45
C ARG A 213 -10.71 10.50 14.90
N ASP A 214 -11.02 9.37 14.26
CA ASP A 214 -12.31 9.08 13.67
C ASP A 214 -12.92 7.80 14.27
N PRO A 215 -14.00 7.90 15.06
CA PRO A 215 -14.63 6.73 15.70
C PRO A 215 -15.33 5.78 14.73
N ARG A 216 -15.47 6.16 13.45
CA ARG A 216 -15.99 5.30 12.39
C ARG A 216 -15.01 4.20 11.99
N VAL A 217 -13.71 4.42 12.23
CA VAL A 217 -12.68 3.39 12.04
C VAL A 217 -12.78 2.40 13.20
N ARG A 218 -13.01 1.12 12.89
CA ARG A 218 -13.25 0.03 13.84
C ARG A 218 -12.11 -0.98 13.94
N GLY A 219 -11.10 -0.87 13.08
CA GLY A 219 -9.89 -1.69 13.14
C GLY A 219 -8.86 -1.28 12.09
N VAL A 220 -7.60 -1.56 12.38
CA VAL A 220 -6.48 -1.30 11.47
C VAL A 220 -5.67 -2.58 11.28
N VAL A 221 -5.35 -2.91 10.05
CA VAL A 221 -4.39 -3.95 9.66
C VAL A 221 -3.24 -3.26 8.93
N ALA A 222 -2.04 -3.36 9.47
CA ALA A 222 -0.84 -2.74 8.91
C ALA A 222 0.25 -3.76 8.58
N ASN A 223 1.14 -3.43 7.65
CA ASN A 223 2.33 -4.22 7.33
C ASN A 223 3.57 -3.33 7.36
N GLY A 224 4.45 -3.50 8.34
CA GLY A 224 5.63 -2.67 8.57
C GLY A 224 5.32 -1.18 8.74
N PRO A 225 4.38 -0.76 9.61
CA PRO A 225 4.12 0.66 9.81
C PRO A 225 5.29 1.33 10.55
N PRO A 226 5.78 2.50 10.10
CA PRO A 226 6.59 3.36 10.96
C PRO A 226 5.71 3.93 12.06
N VAL A 227 6.26 4.09 13.26
CA VAL A 227 5.48 4.51 14.44
C VAL A 227 6.12 5.70 15.13
N HIS A 228 7.35 5.55 15.61
CA HIS A 228 8.03 6.55 16.41
C HIS A 228 9.52 6.60 16.11
N ASP A 229 10.22 5.49 16.34
CA ASP A 229 11.67 5.40 16.28
C ASP A 229 12.14 5.60 14.83
N PHE A 230 11.33 5.24 13.82
CA PHE A 230 11.59 5.62 12.43
C PHE A 230 11.77 7.14 12.27
N PHE A 231 10.96 7.93 12.97
CA PHE A 231 10.93 9.39 12.91
C PHE A 231 11.98 10.05 13.82
N THR A 232 12.40 9.38 14.90
CA THR A 232 13.24 9.99 15.94
C THR A 232 14.68 9.44 16.03
N ASP A 233 14.95 8.21 15.61
CA ASP A 233 16.28 7.59 15.68
C ASP A 233 17.16 8.00 14.48
N ALA A 234 17.99 9.02 14.70
CA ALA A 234 18.92 9.51 13.69
C ALA A 234 19.96 8.46 13.23
N ALA A 235 20.36 7.53 14.11
CA ALA A 235 21.33 6.48 13.76
C ALA A 235 20.70 5.39 12.88
N TRP A 236 19.40 5.12 13.06
CA TRP A 236 18.64 4.31 12.13
C TRP A 236 18.44 5.04 10.79
N GLN A 237 17.97 6.29 10.82
CA GLN A 237 17.74 7.12 9.62
C GLN A 237 18.97 7.25 8.72
N ALA A 238 20.17 7.30 9.30
CA ALA A 238 21.44 7.33 8.55
C ALA A 238 21.69 6.07 7.69
N ARG A 239 21.00 4.96 7.97
CA ARG A 239 21.12 3.67 7.28
C ARG A 239 19.90 3.33 6.42
N VAL A 240 18.82 4.13 6.50
CA VAL A 240 17.62 3.92 5.70
C VAL A 240 17.98 3.98 4.22
N PRO A 241 17.47 3.04 3.39
CA PRO A 241 17.63 3.03 1.95
C PRO A 241 17.45 4.41 1.30
N LYS A 242 18.32 4.76 0.36
CA LYS A 242 18.29 6.07 -0.31
C LYS A 242 16.99 6.23 -1.09
N VAL A 243 16.49 5.16 -1.73
CA VAL A 243 15.18 5.15 -2.40
C VAL A 243 14.04 5.56 -1.46
N THR A 244 14.03 5.09 -0.21
CA THR A 244 13.00 5.43 0.79
C THR A 244 13.10 6.89 1.18
N ARG A 245 14.30 7.37 1.52
CA ARG A 245 14.54 8.77 1.87
C ARG A 245 14.14 9.73 0.74
N ASP A 246 14.61 9.46 -0.47
CA ASP A 246 14.38 10.32 -1.63
C ASP A 246 12.89 10.32 -2.04
N THR A 247 12.20 9.19 -1.89
CA THR A 247 10.75 9.11 -2.11
C THR A 247 9.99 9.94 -1.09
N LEU A 248 10.28 9.77 0.21
CA LEU A 248 9.66 10.59 1.26
C LEU A 248 9.87 12.09 1.00
N ALA A 249 11.08 12.47 0.61
CA ALA A 249 11.43 13.85 0.32
C ALA A 249 10.62 14.41 -0.86
N HIS A 250 10.49 13.61 -1.93
CA HIS A 250 9.66 13.95 -3.09
C HIS A 250 8.18 14.14 -2.70
N LEU A 251 7.61 13.18 -1.98
CA LEU A 251 6.20 13.22 -1.56
C LEU A 251 5.91 14.38 -0.60
N ALA A 252 6.83 14.67 0.32
CA ALA A 252 6.75 15.78 1.25
C ALA A 252 7.14 17.14 0.64
N GLY A 253 7.71 17.16 -0.57
CA GLY A 253 8.09 18.40 -1.26
C GLY A 253 9.26 19.12 -0.59
N VAL A 254 10.18 18.37 0.03
CA VAL A 254 11.37 18.90 0.71
C VAL A 254 12.64 18.28 0.13
N PRO A 255 13.82 18.91 0.32
CA PRO A 255 15.09 18.29 -0.08
C PRO A 255 15.37 16.98 0.70
N PRO A 256 16.00 15.97 0.07
CA PRO A 256 16.31 14.69 0.73
C PRO A 256 17.11 14.79 2.02
N GLU A 257 17.99 15.78 2.14
CA GLU A 257 18.79 16.06 3.34
C GLU A 257 17.95 16.63 4.51
N ALA A 258 16.77 17.19 4.23
CA ALA A 258 15.89 17.79 5.22
C ALA A 258 14.75 16.87 5.64
N VAL A 259 14.49 15.76 4.92
CA VAL A 259 13.27 14.96 5.09
C VAL A 259 13.10 14.38 6.49
N PHE A 260 14.16 13.83 7.08
CA PHE A 260 14.06 13.24 8.42
C PHE A 260 13.86 14.28 9.52
N ALA A 261 14.39 15.50 9.34
CA ALA A 261 14.08 16.62 10.22
C ALA A 261 12.62 17.06 10.04
N HIS A 262 12.12 17.08 8.80
CA HIS A 262 10.75 17.47 8.46
C HIS A 262 9.68 16.52 9.04
N VAL A 263 9.95 15.21 9.07
CA VAL A 263 9.01 14.20 9.58
C VAL A 263 9.18 13.86 11.06
N ARG A 264 10.13 14.49 11.76
CA ARG A 264 10.47 14.15 13.15
C ARG A 264 9.28 14.19 14.09
N ASP A 265 8.45 15.22 13.96
CA ASP A 265 7.32 15.47 14.85
C ASP A 265 6.07 14.66 14.48
N TRP A 266 6.19 13.70 13.55
CA TRP A 266 5.09 12.80 13.16
C TRP A 266 5.03 11.55 14.05
N ALA A 267 6.03 11.34 14.90
CA ALA A 267 6.12 10.20 15.80
C ALA A 267 4.87 10.04 16.69
N LEU A 268 4.34 8.82 16.77
CA LEU A 268 3.28 8.45 17.71
C LEU A 268 3.90 7.90 18.99
N ASP A 269 3.62 8.51 20.13
CA ASP A 269 4.19 8.09 21.40
C ASP A 269 3.40 6.95 22.07
N ASP A 270 3.86 6.51 23.24
CA ASP A 270 3.18 5.43 23.96
C ASP A 270 1.78 5.83 24.46
N ALA A 271 1.53 7.12 24.71
CA ALA A 271 0.22 7.62 25.12
C ALA A 271 -0.76 7.61 23.94
N ASP A 272 -0.32 8.02 22.75
CA ASP A 272 -1.10 7.93 21.51
C ASP A 272 -1.54 6.48 21.27
N LEU A 273 -0.59 5.53 21.31
CA LEU A 273 -0.88 4.13 21.05
C LEU A 273 -1.77 3.48 22.13
N ARG A 274 -1.63 3.89 23.40
CA ARG A 274 -2.53 3.46 24.48
C ARG A 274 -3.93 4.05 24.36
N ALA A 275 -4.10 5.16 23.63
CA ALA A 275 -5.39 5.78 23.36
C ALA A 275 -6.14 5.08 22.23
N LEU A 276 -5.50 4.20 21.44
CA LEU A 276 -6.17 3.41 20.43
C LEU A 276 -7.18 2.45 21.08
N THR A 277 -8.46 2.65 20.77
CA THR A 277 -9.58 1.85 21.34
C THR A 277 -10.05 0.74 20.41
N VAL A 278 -9.42 0.59 19.25
CA VAL A 278 -9.76 -0.41 18.23
C VAL A 278 -8.63 -1.44 18.08
N PRO A 279 -8.93 -2.65 17.60
CA PRO A 279 -7.90 -3.64 17.33
C PRO A 279 -6.90 -3.15 16.27
N LEU A 280 -5.62 -3.40 16.53
CA LEU A 280 -4.55 -3.26 15.54
C LEU A 280 -3.98 -4.65 15.24
N ALA A 281 -3.99 -5.02 13.97
CA ALA A 281 -3.21 -6.14 13.47
C ALA A 281 -1.98 -5.60 12.74
N ALA A 282 -0.80 -6.13 13.01
CA ALA A 282 0.43 -5.72 12.35
C ALA A 282 1.22 -6.94 11.85
N VAL A 283 1.67 -6.88 10.61
CA VAL A 283 2.73 -7.74 10.08
C VAL A 283 4.05 -6.98 10.21
N THR A 284 5.09 -7.61 10.73
CA THR A 284 6.42 -7.00 10.87
C THR A 284 7.50 -7.96 10.40
N ALA A 285 8.65 -7.39 10.05
CA ALA A 285 9.80 -8.10 9.53
C ALA A 285 11.00 -7.93 10.47
N LYS A 286 11.64 -9.03 10.86
CA LYS A 286 12.77 -9.01 11.82
C LYS A 286 14.04 -8.40 11.23
N ARG A 287 14.21 -8.46 9.91
CA ARG A 287 15.33 -7.88 9.17
C ARG A 287 14.91 -6.67 8.35
N ASP A 288 13.86 -5.97 8.79
CA ASP A 288 13.36 -4.75 8.15
C ASP A 288 14.47 -3.69 8.10
N GLU A 289 14.83 -3.27 6.89
CA GLU A 289 15.87 -2.28 6.62
C GLU A 289 15.33 -0.84 6.61
N ILE A 290 14.00 -0.67 6.71
CA ILE A 290 13.32 0.62 6.71
C ILE A 290 12.79 0.96 8.10
N ILE A 291 12.13 0.02 8.77
CA ILE A 291 11.44 0.22 10.05
C ILE A 291 12.30 -0.32 11.20
N PRO A 292 12.67 0.51 12.18
CA PRO A 292 13.48 0.06 13.30
C PRO A 292 12.72 -0.95 14.18
N PRO A 293 13.39 -1.96 14.76
CA PRO A 293 12.76 -2.89 15.70
C PRO A 293 12.04 -2.20 16.88
N GLY A 294 12.52 -1.01 17.28
CA GLY A 294 11.92 -0.20 18.34
C GLY A 294 10.47 0.21 18.08
N ASP A 295 10.05 0.35 16.81
CA ASP A 295 8.65 0.59 16.45
C ASP A 295 7.78 -0.64 16.76
N THR A 296 8.25 -1.84 16.40
CA THR A 296 7.55 -3.10 16.72
C THR A 296 7.46 -3.31 18.24
N GLU A 297 8.54 -3.07 18.97
CA GLU A 297 8.54 -3.18 20.44
C GLU A 297 7.64 -2.12 21.11
N ARG A 298 7.46 -0.97 20.46
CA ARG A 298 6.50 0.06 20.91
C ARG A 298 5.06 -0.39 20.71
N LEU A 299 4.73 -0.98 19.57
CA LEU A 299 3.41 -1.56 19.37
C LEU A 299 3.11 -2.61 20.45
N LYS A 300 4.04 -3.56 20.69
CA LYS A 300 3.90 -4.63 21.69
C LYS A 300 3.61 -4.12 23.10
N ARG A 301 4.26 -3.02 23.52
CA ARG A 301 4.13 -2.50 24.89
C ARG A 301 2.99 -1.51 25.09
N SER A 302 2.51 -0.85 24.04
CA SER A 302 1.57 0.28 24.16
C SER A 302 0.19 0.03 23.58
N VAL A 303 0.05 -0.83 22.58
CA VAL A 303 -1.27 -1.11 21.96
C VAL A 303 -2.01 -2.18 22.77
N ARG A 304 -3.24 -1.87 23.18
CA ARG A 304 -4.03 -2.71 24.09
C ARG A 304 -4.57 -3.99 23.44
N ASP A 305 -5.03 -3.90 22.21
CA ASP A 305 -5.51 -5.03 21.41
C ASP A 305 -4.66 -5.15 20.15
N LEU A 306 -3.51 -5.80 20.31
CA LEU A 306 -2.54 -6.04 19.25
C LEU A 306 -2.57 -7.49 18.81
N ARG A 307 -2.67 -7.71 17.49
CA ARG A 307 -2.40 -9.01 16.85
C ARG A 307 -1.17 -8.85 15.97
N LEU A 308 -0.12 -9.61 16.27
CA LEU A 308 1.17 -9.47 15.59
C LEU A 308 1.52 -10.74 14.81
N MET A 309 2.03 -10.58 13.59
CA MET A 309 2.66 -11.62 12.79
C MET A 309 4.06 -11.15 12.42
N GLU A 310 5.09 -11.85 12.92
CA GLU A 310 6.49 -11.47 12.71
C GLU A 310 7.18 -12.49 11.80
N HIS A 311 7.67 -12.04 10.64
CA HIS A 311 8.45 -12.86 9.71
C HIS A 311 9.95 -12.60 9.86
N ASP A 312 10.75 -13.66 9.73
CA ASP A 312 12.20 -13.48 9.52
C ASP A 312 12.46 -13.14 8.05
N ASP A 313 12.17 -11.90 7.69
CA ASP A 313 12.23 -11.37 6.33
C ASP A 313 12.65 -9.90 6.33
N VAL A 314 12.79 -9.31 5.14
CA VAL A 314 13.02 -7.88 4.90
C VAL A 314 11.71 -7.10 4.85
N HIS A 315 11.76 -5.77 4.67
CA HIS A 315 10.58 -4.91 4.65
C HIS A 315 9.47 -5.44 3.72
N GLY A 316 8.24 -5.52 4.24
CA GLY A 316 7.07 -6.01 3.51
C GLY A 316 6.95 -7.54 3.41
N ALA A 317 7.92 -8.29 3.93
CA ALA A 317 7.96 -9.76 3.96
C ALA A 317 7.71 -10.44 2.58
N PRO A 318 8.52 -10.12 1.54
CA PRO A 318 8.30 -10.61 0.19
C PRO A 318 8.34 -12.15 0.06
N SER A 319 9.09 -12.86 0.92
CA SER A 319 9.12 -14.33 0.91
C SER A 319 7.89 -14.95 1.57
N HIS A 320 7.04 -14.16 2.24
CA HIS A 320 5.87 -14.61 2.98
C HIS A 320 4.57 -13.94 2.49
N LEU A 321 4.55 -13.42 1.25
CA LEU A 321 3.43 -12.62 0.75
C LEU A 321 2.09 -13.37 0.72
N ALA A 322 2.10 -14.66 0.35
CA ALA A 322 0.89 -15.47 0.35
C ALA A 322 0.29 -15.57 1.76
N GLU A 323 1.13 -15.86 2.76
CA GLU A 323 0.73 -15.92 4.17
C GLU A 323 0.25 -14.53 4.66
N THR A 324 1.05 -13.50 4.45
CA THR A 324 0.78 -12.11 4.86
C THR A 324 -0.54 -11.61 4.29
N ARG A 325 -0.81 -11.86 3.00
CA ARG A 325 -2.05 -11.42 2.32
C ARG A 325 -3.28 -12.08 2.94
N VAL A 326 -3.26 -13.40 3.10
CA VAL A 326 -4.39 -14.14 3.65
C VAL A 326 -4.60 -13.82 5.13
N TRP A 327 -3.52 -13.72 5.90
CA TRP A 327 -3.59 -13.34 7.31
C TRP A 327 -4.19 -11.95 7.49
N SER A 328 -3.79 -10.98 6.65
CA SER A 328 -4.30 -9.61 6.72
C SER A 328 -5.81 -9.54 6.45
N LEU A 329 -6.29 -10.26 5.42
CA LEU A 329 -7.72 -10.35 5.10
C LEU A 329 -8.49 -11.06 6.22
N LEU A 330 -7.93 -12.13 6.78
CA LEU A 330 -8.52 -12.84 7.92
C LEU A 330 -8.56 -11.96 9.17
N ALA A 331 -7.56 -11.11 9.40
CA ALA A 331 -7.53 -10.17 10.50
C ALA A 331 -8.69 -9.16 10.39
N VAL A 332 -8.94 -8.61 9.19
CA VAL A 332 -10.11 -7.75 8.92
C VAL A 332 -11.41 -8.50 9.26
N GLN A 333 -11.60 -9.73 8.75
CA GLN A 333 -12.82 -10.50 9.05
C GLN A 333 -13.00 -10.75 10.55
N ARG A 334 -11.93 -11.06 11.28
CA ARG A 334 -11.98 -11.29 12.73
C ARG A 334 -12.19 -10.01 13.55
N MET A 335 -12.07 -8.82 12.96
CA MET A 335 -12.41 -7.54 13.63
C MET A 335 -13.88 -7.18 13.43
N ARG A 336 -14.54 -7.72 12.40
CA ARG A 336 -15.89 -7.37 12.00
C ARG A 336 -16.96 -8.04 12.88
N PRO A 337 -17.87 -7.26 13.50
CA PRO A 337 -19.13 -7.80 13.96
C PRO A 337 -19.92 -8.32 12.76
N GLY A 338 -20.34 -9.59 12.78
CA GLY A 338 -21.15 -10.18 11.71
C GLY A 338 -20.38 -10.56 10.43
N ALA A 339 -19.06 -10.76 10.49
CA ALA A 339 -18.34 -11.42 9.41
C ALA A 339 -18.95 -12.79 9.09
N ASP A 340 -19.03 -13.11 7.80
CA ASP A 340 -19.50 -14.42 7.34
C ASP A 340 -18.59 -15.53 7.90
N PRO A 341 -19.14 -16.49 8.67
CA PRO A 341 -18.37 -17.60 9.22
C PRO A 341 -17.70 -18.47 8.15
N GLU A 342 -18.32 -18.63 6.98
CA GLU A 342 -17.77 -19.44 5.89
C GLU A 342 -16.58 -18.75 5.23
N VAL A 343 -16.68 -17.43 4.99
CA VAL A 343 -15.55 -16.61 4.51
C VAL A 343 -14.39 -16.66 5.50
N THR A 344 -14.69 -16.54 6.80
CA THR A 344 -13.69 -16.59 7.86
C THR A 344 -12.99 -17.96 7.92
N ALA A 345 -13.75 -19.06 7.81
CA ALA A 345 -13.22 -20.41 7.79
C ALA A 345 -12.37 -20.69 6.55
N SER A 346 -12.81 -20.21 5.38
CA SER A 346 -12.08 -20.33 4.11
C SER A 346 -10.73 -19.61 4.16
N LEU A 347 -10.70 -18.37 4.67
CA LEU A 347 -9.46 -17.62 4.87
C LEU A 347 -8.54 -18.29 5.91
N ALA A 348 -9.10 -18.88 6.96
CA ALA A 348 -8.31 -19.65 7.93
C ALA A 348 -7.66 -20.89 7.30
N ALA A 349 -8.40 -21.65 6.49
CA ALA A 349 -7.85 -22.79 5.76
C ALA A 349 -6.79 -22.37 4.73
N ALA A 350 -7.02 -21.27 4.01
CA ALA A 350 -6.06 -20.71 3.07
C ALA A 350 -4.77 -20.24 3.77
N LEU A 351 -4.87 -19.74 5.00
CA LEU A 351 -3.70 -19.34 5.79
C LEU A 351 -2.83 -20.56 6.16
N GLU A 352 -3.46 -21.65 6.59
CA GLU A 352 -2.75 -22.90 6.89
C GLU A 352 -2.09 -23.50 5.64
N ALA A 353 -2.76 -23.43 4.48
CA ALA A 353 -2.18 -23.84 3.21
C ALA A 353 -0.98 -22.98 2.81
N ALA A 354 -1.06 -21.65 2.98
CA ALA A 354 0.04 -20.74 2.67
C ALA A 354 1.27 -21.00 3.56
N ARG A 355 1.06 -21.32 4.85
CA ARG A 355 2.12 -21.71 5.78
C ARG A 355 2.79 -23.02 5.39
N ALA A 356 2.01 -24.01 5.00
CA ALA A 356 2.53 -25.30 4.54
C ALA A 356 3.35 -25.14 3.26
N GLY A 357 2.91 -24.28 2.32
CA GLY A 357 3.62 -23.99 1.08
C GLY A 357 4.92 -23.22 1.28
N ALA A 358 5.04 -22.39 2.33
CA ALA A 358 6.28 -21.69 2.68
C ALA A 358 7.32 -22.59 3.37
N ALA A 359 6.89 -23.71 3.95
CA ALA A 359 7.76 -24.67 4.63
C ALA A 359 8.31 -25.79 3.72
N ALA A 360 7.79 -25.90 2.49
CA ALA A 360 8.21 -26.83 1.45
C ALA A 360 9.22 -26.17 0.51
#